data_AF-A0A960E6R4-F1
#
_entry.id   AF-A0A960E6R4-F1
#
_cell.length_a   1.000
_cell.length_b   1.000
_cell.length_c   1.000
_cell.angle_alpha   90.00
_cell.angle_beta   90.00
_cell.angle_gamma   90.00
#
_symmetry.space_group_name_H-M   'P 1'
#
loop_
_entity.id
_entity.type
_entity.pdbx_description
1 polymer ?
#
loop_
_entity_poly.entity_id
_entity_poly.type
_entity_poly.pdbx_seq_one_letter_code
_entity_poly.pdbx_strand_id
1 'polypeptide(L)'
;MYERYVADPDAVAESWREFFEDYTSISAPAHRADAAPAAAAPAPAPAAPAPAPAPASGNGTAALAPAAPPAPAPSTPAPAPAAAPAPAAAPAPADEPGELIKGVGAAIVRNMAASLEVPTATSFRNVPAKLLEVNRKVINGYRTRAGLGKVSFTHLIGYAVVRAIAETVPNMKNGFVEGADGKPRLVRNDHVNMGLAVDVDKGDGTRTLVVPVLKQADTLDFAGFLAAYNDIIRKVQNNKLTIDDYAGANVSLTNPGTIGTVQSVPRLMPGQGVIVGVGNIDYPAEFEGADQRNLSSLGVSKVVTITSTYDHRIIQGAESGLFLKRVHELLLGEHGFYEDIFHDLDMPYEAVKWRPDTNPIDREEAMLAKQMAVAKLIRVHRVRGHLIADLDPLRWKEPATPVELDPATYNLTIWDLDREFLTDGVGGKDKMTLGDLLGVLRDAYCRTIGVEYMHIQNTEEQRWIQEHVETKATSFDKDQKMRILERLNAAEAFEKFLATKYVGTKRFGI
;
A
#
# COMPACT_ATOMS: atom_id res chain seq x y z
N MET A 1 4.15 36.52 10.81
CA MET A 1 3.81 35.55 11.88
C MET A 1 4.86 34.46 11.95
N TYR A 2 5.11 33.68 10.88
CA TYR A 2 6.20 32.70 10.86
C TYR A 2 7.61 33.30 11.07
N GLU A 3 7.95 34.43 10.44
CA GLU A 3 9.24 35.10 10.71
C GLU A 3 9.37 35.59 12.16
N ARG A 4 8.25 35.95 12.80
CA ARG A 4 8.24 36.29 14.23
C ARG A 4 8.41 35.05 15.11
N TYR A 5 7.77 33.93 14.75
CA TYR A 5 7.98 32.62 15.38
C TYR A 5 9.44 32.14 15.29
N VAL A 6 10.09 32.30 14.13
CA VAL A 6 11.49 31.91 13.92
C VAL A 6 12.45 32.76 14.76
N ALA A 7 12.14 34.04 14.97
CA ALA A 7 12.95 34.93 15.79
C ALA A 7 12.71 34.72 17.30
N ASP A 8 11.47 34.50 17.71
CA ASP A 8 11.04 34.23 19.08
C ASP A 8 9.70 33.46 19.09
N PRO A 9 9.70 32.16 19.44
CA PRO A 9 8.48 31.35 19.48
C PRO A 9 7.42 31.90 20.42
N ASP A 10 7.80 32.58 21.51
CA ASP A 10 6.87 33.11 22.51
C ASP A 10 6.24 34.45 22.12
N ALA A 11 6.72 35.06 21.04
CA ALA A 11 6.13 36.26 20.46
C ALA A 11 4.83 36.00 19.67
N VAL A 12 4.36 34.75 19.63
CA VAL A 12 3.13 34.31 18.95
C VAL A 12 2.23 33.51 19.89
N ALA A 13 0.92 33.65 19.73
CA ALA A 13 -0.05 32.94 20.56
C ALA A 13 0.06 31.41 20.37
N GLU A 14 -0.33 30.66 21.39
CA GLU A 14 -0.15 29.20 21.47
C GLU A 14 -0.71 28.43 20.28
N SER A 15 -1.91 28.80 19.81
CA SER A 15 -2.54 28.19 18.62
C SER A 15 -1.74 28.39 17.32
N TRP A 16 -0.91 29.43 17.25
CA TRP A 16 0.00 29.66 16.12
C TRP A 16 1.34 28.96 16.31
N ARG A 17 1.78 28.70 17.55
CA ARG A 17 2.99 27.92 17.83
C ARG A 17 2.81 26.48 17.38
N GLU A 18 1.70 25.84 17.75
CA GLU A 18 1.36 24.48 17.29
C GLU A 18 1.30 24.41 15.76
N PHE A 19 0.73 25.42 15.11
CA PHE A 19 0.67 25.48 13.64
C PHE A 19 2.05 25.66 12.98
N PHE A 20 2.96 26.45 13.58
CA PHE A 20 4.29 26.70 13.01
C PHE A 20 5.34 25.65 13.37
N GLU A 21 5.15 24.86 14.43
CA GLU A 21 5.94 23.64 14.69
C GLU A 21 5.84 22.66 13.51
N ASP A 22 4.65 22.55 12.92
CA ASP A 22 4.38 21.67 11.77
C ASP A 22 4.66 22.34 10.40
N TYR A 23 5.05 23.63 10.37
CA TYR A 23 5.22 24.37 9.13
C TYR A 23 6.60 24.13 8.48
N THR A 24 6.65 23.25 7.48
CA THR A 24 7.87 23.07 6.67
C THR A 24 7.96 24.18 5.61
N SER A 25 8.86 25.15 5.80
CA SER A 25 9.05 26.18 4.78
C SER A 25 9.67 25.59 3.51
N ILE A 26 9.04 25.81 2.34
CA ILE A 26 9.53 25.39 1.01
C ILE A 26 10.72 26.27 0.54
N SER A 27 11.41 26.99 1.42
CA SER A 27 12.48 27.90 1.03
C SER A 27 13.53 28.06 2.13
N ALA A 28 14.53 27.18 2.12
CA ALA A 28 15.87 27.50 2.58
C ALA A 28 16.90 26.71 1.75
N PRO A 29 17.80 27.37 1.00
CA PRO A 29 18.94 26.69 0.41
C PRO A 29 19.93 26.33 1.53
N ALA A 30 20.33 25.06 1.59
CA ALA A 30 21.40 24.63 2.48
C ALA A 30 22.70 25.35 2.08
N HIS A 31 23.21 26.21 2.96
CA HIS A 31 24.57 26.71 2.89
C HIS A 31 25.54 25.52 3.00
N ARG A 32 26.07 25.05 1.86
CA ARG A 32 27.31 24.28 1.84
C ARG A 32 28.45 25.25 1.55
N ALA A 33 29.35 25.37 2.51
CA ALA A 33 30.63 26.05 2.33
C ALA A 33 31.49 25.26 1.34
N ASP A 34 32.14 25.98 0.43
CA ASP A 34 33.09 25.48 -0.55
C ASP A 34 34.29 24.80 0.12
N ALA A 35 34.64 23.60 -0.36
CA ALA A 35 35.96 23.01 -0.20
C ALA A 35 36.41 22.40 -1.54
N ALA A 36 37.58 22.83 -2.00
CA ALA A 36 38.23 22.49 -3.27
C ALA A 36 38.64 21.00 -3.37
N PRO A 37 38.91 20.47 -4.59
CA PRO A 37 38.96 19.04 -4.85
C PRO A 37 40.32 18.42 -4.47
N ALA A 38 40.29 17.27 -3.79
CA ALA A 38 41.47 16.45 -3.53
C ALA A 38 41.50 15.22 -4.45
N ALA A 39 42.71 14.91 -4.93
CA ALA A 39 43.04 13.96 -5.97
C ALA A 39 42.71 12.48 -5.67
N ALA A 40 42.48 11.74 -6.75
CA ALA A 40 42.18 10.31 -6.78
C ALA A 40 43.39 9.42 -6.47
N ALA A 41 43.16 8.34 -5.72
CA ALA A 41 44.05 7.19 -5.57
C ALA A 41 43.24 5.87 -5.70
N PRO A 42 43.86 4.75 -6.10
CA PRO A 42 43.22 3.71 -6.90
C PRO A 42 42.55 2.57 -6.12
N ALA A 43 41.63 1.89 -6.80
CA ALA A 43 40.84 0.75 -6.32
C ALA A 43 41.66 -0.55 -6.19
N PRO A 44 41.32 -1.46 -5.24
CA PRO A 44 41.90 -2.79 -5.17
C PRO A 44 41.14 -3.80 -6.05
N ALA A 45 41.90 -4.78 -6.57
CA ALA A 45 41.49 -5.85 -7.49
C ALA A 45 40.72 -7.01 -6.81
N PRO A 46 39.98 -7.83 -7.58
CA PRO A 46 39.11 -8.88 -7.05
C PRO A 46 39.82 -10.23 -6.86
N ALA A 47 39.43 -10.99 -5.83
CA ALA A 47 39.90 -12.35 -5.55
C ALA A 47 39.01 -13.42 -6.21
N ALA A 48 39.65 -14.48 -6.71
CA ALA A 48 39.08 -15.60 -7.46
C ALA A 48 38.42 -16.70 -6.57
N PRO A 49 37.57 -17.59 -7.15
CA PRO A 49 36.77 -18.56 -6.39
C PRO A 49 37.44 -19.93 -6.25
N ALA A 50 37.06 -20.68 -5.21
CA ALA A 50 37.44 -22.08 -4.99
C ALA A 50 36.28 -23.05 -5.38
N PRO A 51 36.58 -24.31 -5.76
CA PRO A 51 35.66 -25.15 -6.53
C PRO A 51 34.81 -26.10 -5.68
N ALA A 52 33.70 -26.52 -6.27
CA ALA A 52 32.75 -27.53 -5.79
C ALA A 52 33.25 -28.97 -5.95
N PRO A 53 32.60 -29.94 -5.28
CA PRO A 53 32.46 -31.28 -5.84
C PRO A 53 31.01 -31.81 -5.86
N ALA A 54 30.75 -32.63 -6.87
CA ALA A 54 29.64 -33.58 -7.02
C ALA A 54 30.19 -34.75 -7.89
N PRO A 55 29.46 -35.85 -8.18
CA PRO A 55 28.51 -36.68 -7.41
C PRO A 55 28.77 -38.22 -7.56
N ALA A 56 28.04 -39.09 -6.85
CA ALA A 56 27.64 -40.48 -7.24
C ALA A 56 26.87 -41.13 -6.06
N SER A 57 25.60 -41.56 -6.17
CA SER A 57 25.00 -42.71 -6.89
C SER A 57 25.36 -44.09 -6.32
N GLY A 58 24.35 -44.89 -5.92
CA GLY A 58 24.45 -46.36 -5.94
C GLY A 58 23.68 -47.16 -4.89
N ASN A 59 22.56 -47.75 -5.34
CA ASN A 59 21.73 -48.84 -4.79
C ASN A 59 22.38 -49.93 -3.89
N GLY A 60 21.55 -50.50 -3.00
CA GLY A 60 21.23 -51.95 -3.08
C GLY A 60 21.71 -52.90 -1.97
N THR A 61 20.73 -53.40 -1.20
CA THR A 61 20.60 -54.78 -0.65
C THR A 61 21.69 -55.40 0.24
N ALA A 62 21.33 -55.80 1.46
CA ALA A 62 21.18 -57.21 1.88
C ALA A 62 21.01 -57.35 3.41
N ALA A 63 20.21 -58.34 3.80
CA ALA A 63 19.79 -58.67 5.15
C ALA A 63 20.87 -59.41 5.98
N LEU A 64 20.74 -59.41 7.31
CA LEU A 64 20.65 -60.62 8.16
C LEU A 64 20.47 -60.27 9.67
N ALA A 65 19.93 -61.27 10.37
CA ALA A 65 19.18 -61.23 11.63
C ALA A 65 20.06 -61.23 12.92
N PRO A 66 19.46 -61.20 14.13
CA PRO A 66 20.14 -60.88 15.39
C PRO A 66 20.66 -62.11 16.14
N ALA A 67 21.65 -61.93 17.02
CA ALA A 67 22.10 -62.95 17.97
C ALA A 67 22.18 -62.39 19.41
N ALA A 68 21.64 -63.18 20.33
CA ALA A 68 21.36 -62.91 21.73
C ALA A 68 22.61 -63.14 22.65
N PRO A 69 22.51 -62.83 23.96
CA PRO A 69 23.65 -62.53 24.84
C PRO A 69 24.17 -63.75 25.63
N PRO A 70 25.32 -63.63 26.31
CA PRO A 70 25.62 -64.45 27.47
C PRO A 70 25.55 -63.67 28.79
N ALA A 71 24.98 -64.34 29.79
CA ALA A 71 24.85 -63.94 31.18
C ALA A 71 25.96 -64.62 32.05
N PRO A 72 25.95 -64.58 33.40
CA PRO A 72 27.03 -64.01 34.22
C PRO A 72 27.72 -65.01 35.18
N ALA A 73 28.83 -64.60 35.82
CA ALA A 73 29.31 -65.11 37.12
C ALA A 73 30.59 -64.34 37.56
N PRO A 74 31.07 -64.44 38.82
CA PRO A 74 30.42 -64.14 40.09
C PRO A 74 31.26 -63.17 40.96
N SER A 75 30.62 -62.63 41.99
CA SER A 75 31.13 -61.69 42.99
C SER A 75 32.02 -62.31 44.08
N THR A 76 33.00 -61.55 44.56
CA THR A 76 33.62 -61.71 45.90
C THR A 76 33.58 -60.38 46.68
N PRO A 77 33.41 -60.40 48.02
CA PRO A 77 32.99 -59.23 48.81
C PRO A 77 34.10 -58.59 49.68
N ALA A 78 34.05 -57.26 49.85
CA ALA A 78 34.38 -56.45 51.05
C ALA A 78 34.62 -54.97 50.67
N PRO A 79 34.54 -53.97 51.58
CA PRO A 79 33.72 -53.79 52.79
C PRO A 79 32.84 -52.50 52.71
N ALA A 80 31.93 -52.31 53.66
CA ALA A 80 31.11 -51.08 53.83
C ALA A 80 31.88 -49.99 54.64
N PRO A 81 31.38 -48.75 54.75
CA PRO A 81 31.86 -47.60 53.99
C PRO A 81 32.65 -46.58 54.84
N ALA A 82 33.65 -45.92 54.26
CA ALA A 82 34.16 -44.66 54.78
C ALA A 82 33.24 -43.51 54.29
N ALA A 83 32.88 -42.61 55.20
CA ALA A 83 32.00 -41.48 54.94
C ALA A 83 32.46 -40.66 53.72
N ALA A 84 31.58 -40.56 52.72
CA ALA A 84 31.79 -39.70 51.57
C ALA A 84 31.78 -38.22 52.02
N PRO A 85 32.66 -37.37 51.49
CA PRO A 85 32.57 -35.93 51.69
C PRO A 85 31.23 -35.42 51.13
N ALA A 86 30.67 -34.40 51.76
CA ALA A 86 29.45 -33.74 51.31
C ALA A 86 29.51 -33.41 49.80
N PRO A 87 28.38 -33.49 49.06
CA PRO A 87 28.36 -33.15 47.64
C PRO A 87 28.96 -31.76 47.45
N ALA A 88 30.03 -31.69 46.66
CA ALA A 88 30.51 -30.42 46.15
C ALA A 88 29.32 -29.72 45.48
N ALA A 89 29.13 -28.45 45.84
CA ALA A 89 28.13 -27.59 45.23
C ALA A 89 28.18 -27.76 43.71
N ALA A 90 27.01 -27.93 43.10
CA ALA A 90 26.87 -27.93 41.65
C ALA A 90 27.64 -26.73 41.09
N PRO A 91 28.43 -26.88 40.01
CA PRO A 91 29.09 -25.75 39.41
C PRO A 91 28.03 -24.69 39.11
N ALA A 92 28.28 -23.45 39.53
CA ALA A 92 27.46 -22.32 39.16
C ALA A 92 27.22 -22.38 37.65
N PRO A 93 25.99 -22.14 37.16
CA PRO A 93 25.73 -22.16 35.73
C PRO A 93 26.76 -21.24 35.08
N ALA A 94 27.56 -21.81 34.17
CA ALA A 94 28.50 -21.04 33.40
C ALA A 94 27.71 -19.90 32.75
N ASP A 95 28.19 -18.66 32.86
CA ASP A 95 27.59 -17.53 32.15
C ASP A 95 27.45 -17.94 30.69
N GLU A 96 26.20 -18.12 30.24
CA GLU A 96 25.94 -18.51 28.87
C GLU A 96 26.54 -17.43 27.96
N PRO A 97 27.36 -17.79 26.97
CA PRO A 97 27.96 -16.80 26.09
C PRO A 97 26.86 -16.12 25.27
N GLY A 98 26.54 -14.87 25.60
CA GLY A 98 25.52 -14.09 24.88
C GLY A 98 25.26 -12.71 25.48
N GLU A 99 24.76 -11.80 24.65
CA GLU A 99 24.28 -10.50 25.10
C GLU A 99 22.84 -10.61 25.60
N LEU A 100 22.56 -10.03 26.76
CA LEU A 100 21.22 -10.05 27.35
C LEU A 100 20.24 -9.21 26.52
N ILE A 101 19.22 -9.86 25.96
CA ILE A 101 18.14 -9.19 25.23
C ILE A 101 17.22 -8.46 26.23
N LYS A 102 17.08 -7.14 26.07
CA LYS A 102 16.27 -6.27 26.95
C LYS A 102 15.20 -5.50 26.18
N GLY A 103 14.27 -4.89 26.92
CA GLY A 103 13.26 -3.97 26.36
C GLY A 103 12.36 -4.63 25.30
N VAL A 104 12.23 -3.99 24.14
CA VAL A 104 11.40 -4.46 23.01
C VAL A 104 11.82 -5.85 22.53
N GLY A 105 13.12 -6.15 22.49
CA GLY A 105 13.60 -7.48 22.08
C GLY A 105 13.11 -8.59 23.00
N ALA A 106 13.09 -8.35 24.32
CA ALA A 106 12.58 -9.32 25.30
C ALA A 106 11.06 -9.53 25.16
N ALA A 107 10.32 -8.48 24.79
CA ALA A 107 8.91 -8.59 24.47
C ALA A 107 8.66 -9.43 23.21
N ILE A 108 9.48 -9.29 22.17
CA ILE A 108 9.42 -10.13 20.96
C ILE A 108 9.66 -11.60 21.32
N VAL A 109 10.69 -11.91 22.12
CA VAL A 109 10.97 -13.28 22.56
C VAL A 109 9.76 -13.91 23.26
N ARG A 110 9.15 -13.18 24.21
CA ARG A 110 7.95 -13.64 24.92
C ARG A 110 6.78 -13.88 23.96
N ASN A 111 6.55 -12.95 23.04
CA ASN A 111 5.47 -13.03 22.06
C ASN A 111 5.65 -14.20 21.10
N MET A 112 6.88 -14.43 20.61
CA MET A 112 7.18 -15.54 19.71
C MET A 112 7.06 -16.89 20.42
N ALA A 113 7.46 -16.98 21.69
CA ALA A 113 7.24 -18.18 22.50
C ALA A 113 5.74 -18.46 22.68
N ALA A 114 4.94 -17.45 23.03
CA ALA A 114 3.50 -17.62 23.19
C ALA A 114 2.79 -17.98 21.88
N SER A 115 3.28 -17.49 20.74
CA SER A 115 2.76 -17.85 19.42
C SER A 115 2.89 -19.34 19.10
N LEU A 116 3.82 -20.08 19.72
CA LEU A 116 3.99 -21.52 19.50
C LEU A 116 2.80 -22.34 20.02
N GLU A 117 2.06 -21.80 20.99
CA GLU A 117 0.90 -22.46 21.59
C GLU A 117 -0.37 -22.36 20.73
N VAL A 118 -0.35 -21.53 19.69
CA VAL A 118 -1.47 -21.36 18.75
C VAL A 118 -1.30 -22.37 17.61
N PRO A 119 -2.16 -23.40 17.49
CA PRO A 119 -2.12 -24.32 16.38
C PRO A 119 -2.63 -23.61 15.13
N THR A 120 -1.70 -23.14 14.30
CA THR A 120 -2.04 -22.39 13.10
C THR A 120 -2.15 -23.28 11.86
N ALA A 121 -3.03 -22.89 10.95
CA ALA A 121 -2.95 -23.27 9.54
C ALA A 121 -2.85 -22.03 8.67
N THR A 122 -2.33 -22.22 7.45
CA THR A 122 -2.14 -21.13 6.50
C THR A 122 -2.78 -21.48 5.17
N SER A 123 -3.58 -20.56 4.66
CA SER A 123 -4.08 -20.57 3.29
C SER A 123 -3.51 -19.38 2.54
N PHE A 124 -3.34 -19.50 1.23
CA PHE A 124 -2.84 -18.41 0.40
C PHE A 124 -3.58 -18.37 -0.94
N ARG A 125 -3.64 -17.19 -1.54
CA ARG A 125 -4.25 -16.96 -2.84
C ARG A 125 -3.47 -15.89 -3.60
N ASN A 126 -3.23 -16.14 -4.88
CA ASN A 126 -2.69 -15.13 -5.79
C ASN A 126 -3.84 -14.26 -6.31
N VAL A 127 -3.68 -12.94 -6.22
CA VAL A 127 -4.68 -11.95 -6.65
C VAL A 127 -4.07 -11.09 -7.75
N PRO A 128 -4.73 -10.91 -8.91
CA PRO A 128 -4.26 -9.98 -9.94
C PRO A 128 -4.21 -8.55 -9.41
N ALA A 129 -3.07 -7.87 -9.59
CA ALA A 129 -2.87 -6.52 -9.09
C ALA A 129 -3.26 -5.43 -10.12
N LYS A 130 -3.62 -5.79 -11.36
CA LYS A 130 -3.84 -4.84 -12.46
C LYS A 130 -4.87 -3.77 -12.12
N LEU A 131 -6.06 -4.16 -11.66
CA LEU A 131 -7.11 -3.19 -11.33
C LEU A 131 -6.72 -2.33 -10.12
N LEU A 132 -6.12 -2.96 -9.12
CA LEU A 132 -5.58 -2.32 -7.94
C LEU A 132 -4.55 -1.23 -8.28
N GLU A 133 -3.61 -1.50 -9.19
CA GLU A 133 -2.63 -0.53 -9.68
C GLU A 133 -3.29 0.64 -10.44
N VAL A 134 -4.24 0.32 -11.33
CA VAL A 134 -4.91 1.32 -12.18
C VAL A 134 -5.77 2.27 -11.34
N ASN A 135 -6.65 1.75 -10.47
CA ASN A 135 -7.48 2.59 -9.62
C ASN A 135 -6.64 3.39 -8.61
N ARG A 136 -5.58 2.81 -8.06
CA ARG A 136 -4.63 3.56 -7.21
C ARG A 136 -3.94 4.69 -7.97
N LYS A 137 -3.57 4.51 -9.25
CA LYS A 137 -3.00 5.57 -10.10
C LYS A 137 -3.99 6.72 -10.28
N VAL A 138 -5.27 6.42 -10.52
CA VAL A 138 -6.35 7.42 -10.65
C VAL A 138 -6.54 8.21 -9.34
N ILE A 139 -6.72 7.50 -8.22
CA ILE A 139 -6.87 8.10 -6.88
C ILE A 139 -5.69 9.02 -6.56
N ASN A 140 -4.46 8.53 -6.70
CA ASN A 140 -3.27 9.32 -6.36
C ASN A 140 -3.01 10.49 -7.32
N GLY A 141 -3.41 10.35 -8.58
CA GLY A 141 -3.38 11.45 -9.54
C GLY A 141 -4.21 12.62 -9.04
N TYR A 142 -5.47 12.37 -8.66
CA TYR A 142 -6.34 13.41 -8.10
C TYR A 142 -5.81 13.96 -6.78
N ARG A 143 -5.52 13.09 -5.80
CA ARG A 143 -5.12 13.49 -4.45
C ARG A 143 -3.86 14.34 -4.43
N THR A 144 -2.84 13.96 -5.21
CA THR A 144 -1.58 14.72 -5.26
C THR A 144 -1.80 16.15 -5.78
N ARG A 145 -2.73 16.34 -6.73
CA ARG A 145 -3.05 17.67 -7.28
C ARG A 145 -3.85 18.52 -6.30
N ALA A 146 -4.70 17.89 -5.50
CA ALA A 146 -5.41 18.53 -4.40
C ALA A 146 -4.52 18.79 -3.17
N GLY A 147 -3.21 18.47 -3.23
CA GLY A 147 -2.29 18.62 -2.09
C GLY A 147 -2.51 17.59 -0.98
N LEU A 148 -3.29 16.54 -1.24
CA LEU A 148 -3.62 15.49 -0.28
C LEU A 148 -2.59 14.35 -0.28
N GLY A 149 -2.44 13.70 0.87
CA GLY A 149 -1.55 12.54 1.03
C GLY A 149 -1.95 11.35 0.15
N LYS A 150 -0.96 10.57 -0.30
CA LYS A 150 -1.16 9.43 -1.21
C LYS A 150 -1.79 8.22 -0.51
N VAL A 151 -2.53 7.44 -1.28
CA VAL A 151 -3.02 6.12 -0.89
C VAL A 151 -1.98 5.06 -1.27
N SER A 152 -1.65 4.16 -0.33
CA SER A 152 -0.76 3.01 -0.54
C SER A 152 -1.56 1.77 -0.96
N PHE A 153 -0.88 0.75 -1.51
CA PHE A 153 -1.51 -0.55 -1.73
C PHE A 153 -1.99 -1.18 -0.42
N THR A 154 -1.22 -0.99 0.67
CA THR A 154 -1.58 -1.48 2.01
C THR A 154 -2.88 -0.87 2.52
N HIS A 155 -3.19 0.41 2.20
CA HIS A 155 -4.48 1.00 2.57
C HIS A 155 -5.65 0.28 1.89
N LEU A 156 -5.54 0.03 0.59
CA LEU A 156 -6.58 -0.65 -0.19
C LEU A 156 -6.74 -2.11 0.23
N ILE A 157 -5.64 -2.84 0.37
CA ILE A 157 -5.66 -4.24 0.80
C ILE A 157 -6.15 -4.38 2.24
N GLY A 158 -5.69 -3.51 3.15
CA GLY A 158 -6.14 -3.49 4.55
C GLY A 158 -7.64 -3.23 4.67
N TYR A 159 -8.17 -2.27 3.89
CA TYR A 159 -9.61 -2.02 3.86
C TYR A 159 -10.40 -3.19 3.27
N ALA A 160 -9.89 -3.84 2.20
CA ALA A 160 -10.50 -5.05 1.66
C ALA A 160 -10.52 -6.20 2.68
N VAL A 161 -9.47 -6.36 3.49
CA VAL A 161 -9.42 -7.34 4.59
C VAL A 161 -10.49 -7.05 5.64
N VAL A 162 -10.62 -5.79 6.08
CA VAL A 162 -11.64 -5.38 7.06
C VAL A 162 -13.03 -5.67 6.54
N ARG A 163 -13.34 -5.22 5.31
CA ARG A 163 -14.64 -5.46 4.68
C ARG A 163 -14.94 -6.95 4.51
N ALA A 164 -13.97 -7.74 4.05
CA ALA A 164 -14.15 -9.19 3.90
C ALA A 164 -14.52 -9.86 5.24
N ILE A 165 -13.87 -9.47 6.33
CA ILE A 165 -14.17 -9.99 7.67
C ILE A 165 -15.52 -9.49 8.17
N ALA A 166 -15.80 -8.20 8.07
CA ALA A 166 -17.02 -7.58 8.58
C ALA A 166 -18.28 -8.09 7.85
N GLU A 167 -18.21 -8.21 6.52
CA GLU A 167 -19.39 -8.46 5.68
C GLU A 167 -19.62 -9.95 5.36
N THR A 168 -18.57 -10.78 5.34
CA THR A 168 -18.67 -12.14 4.77
C THR A 168 -18.23 -13.22 5.73
N VAL A 169 -17.12 -13.02 6.44
CA VAL A 169 -16.52 -14.06 7.31
C VAL A 169 -16.20 -13.51 8.71
N PRO A 170 -17.22 -13.11 9.49
CA PRO A 170 -17.03 -12.51 10.81
C PRO A 170 -16.40 -13.47 11.83
N ASN A 171 -16.31 -14.77 11.56
CA ASN A 171 -15.58 -15.67 12.45
C ASN A 171 -14.08 -15.37 12.48
N MET A 172 -13.52 -14.75 11.43
CA MET A 172 -12.10 -14.45 11.31
C MET A 172 -11.58 -13.43 12.35
N LYS A 173 -12.46 -12.60 12.94
CA LYS A 173 -12.09 -11.64 14.02
C LYS A 173 -12.16 -12.23 15.42
N ASN A 174 -12.63 -13.46 15.59
CA ASN A 174 -12.80 -14.08 16.90
C ASN A 174 -11.50 -14.68 17.42
N GLY A 175 -11.37 -14.78 18.73
CA GLY A 175 -10.18 -15.32 19.40
C GLY A 175 -10.44 -16.59 20.18
N PHE A 176 -9.40 -17.38 20.43
CA PHE A 176 -9.45 -18.53 21.35
C PHE A 176 -8.88 -18.14 22.71
N VAL A 177 -9.52 -18.60 23.79
CA VAL A 177 -8.99 -18.49 25.15
C VAL A 177 -9.27 -19.77 25.93
N GLU A 178 -8.37 -20.15 26.84
CA GLU A 178 -8.66 -21.14 27.88
C GLU A 178 -9.20 -20.40 29.10
N GLY A 179 -10.41 -20.76 29.54
CA GLY A 179 -10.99 -20.18 30.75
C GLY A 179 -10.17 -20.55 31.98
N ALA A 180 -10.39 -19.83 33.09
CA ALA A 180 -9.77 -20.15 34.38
C ALA A 180 -10.10 -21.58 34.88
N ASP A 181 -11.14 -22.20 34.31
CA ASP A 181 -11.55 -23.59 34.51
C ASP A 181 -10.82 -24.60 33.60
N GLY A 182 -9.83 -24.15 32.83
CA GLY A 182 -9.08 -24.96 31.85
C GLY A 182 -9.90 -25.37 30.63
N LYS A 183 -11.10 -24.78 30.43
CA LYS A 183 -11.98 -25.15 29.31
C LYS A 183 -11.77 -24.22 28.11
N PRO A 184 -11.73 -24.76 26.88
CA PRO A 184 -11.61 -23.96 25.67
C PRO A 184 -12.86 -23.09 25.46
N ARG A 185 -12.66 -21.81 25.11
CA ARG A 185 -13.72 -20.83 24.86
C ARG A 185 -13.43 -20.02 23.60
N LEU A 186 -14.48 -19.78 22.81
CA LEU A 186 -14.47 -18.85 21.69
C LEU A 186 -14.83 -17.45 22.19
N VAL A 187 -13.90 -16.50 22.06
CA VAL A 187 -14.13 -15.08 22.30
C VAL A 187 -14.69 -14.45 21.04
N ARG A 188 -15.97 -14.07 21.08
CA ARG A 188 -16.61 -13.33 19.99
C ARG A 188 -16.31 -11.85 20.15
N ASN A 189 -15.72 -11.25 19.11
CA ASN A 189 -15.43 -9.82 19.10
C ASN A 189 -16.46 -9.09 18.25
N ASP A 190 -16.96 -7.96 18.74
CA ASP A 190 -17.96 -7.16 18.01
C ASP A 190 -17.34 -6.45 16.80
N HIS A 191 -16.11 -5.95 16.96
CA HIS A 191 -15.43 -5.10 15.99
C HIS A 191 -14.15 -5.72 15.45
N VAL A 192 -13.68 -5.23 14.29
CA VAL A 192 -12.38 -5.56 13.72
C VAL A 192 -11.36 -4.54 14.23
N ASN A 193 -10.44 -5.01 15.09
CA ASN A 193 -9.33 -4.21 15.58
C ASN A 193 -8.06 -4.73 14.91
N MET A 194 -7.59 -4.00 13.90
CA MET A 194 -6.52 -4.46 13.02
C MET A 194 -5.16 -3.96 13.49
N GLY A 195 -4.31 -4.88 13.95
CA GLY A 195 -2.89 -4.64 14.17
C GLY A 195 -2.17 -4.40 12.84
N LEU A 196 -1.37 -3.35 12.76
CA LEU A 196 -0.62 -2.98 11.56
C LEU A 196 0.86 -3.17 11.84
N ALA A 197 1.47 -4.19 11.23
CA ALA A 197 2.90 -4.42 11.40
C ALA A 197 3.70 -3.37 10.59
N VAL A 198 4.36 -2.46 11.30
CA VAL A 198 5.17 -1.39 10.73
C VAL A 198 6.63 -1.61 11.08
N ASP A 199 7.47 -1.63 10.06
CA ASP A 199 8.92 -1.76 10.20
C ASP A 199 9.56 -0.36 10.26
N VAL A 200 10.08 -0.01 11.44
CA VAL A 200 10.63 1.32 11.74
C VAL A 200 12.16 1.26 11.67
N ASP A 201 12.73 2.03 10.75
CA ASP A 201 14.17 2.26 10.69
C ASP A 201 14.56 3.31 11.75
N LYS A 202 15.51 2.96 12.62
CA LYS A 202 16.01 3.85 13.69
C LYS A 202 17.14 4.78 13.21
N GLY A 203 17.57 4.67 11.96
CA GLY A 203 18.63 5.50 11.37
C GLY A 203 20.05 5.09 11.76
N ASP A 204 20.21 4.15 12.70
CA ASP A 204 21.48 3.54 13.11
C ASP A 204 21.76 2.20 12.40
N GLY A 205 20.98 1.89 11.36
CA GLY A 205 21.01 0.61 10.65
C GLY A 205 20.21 -0.50 11.34
N THR A 206 19.66 -0.24 12.53
CA THR A 206 18.74 -1.17 13.20
C THR A 206 17.30 -0.88 12.81
N ARG A 207 16.52 -1.95 12.64
CA ARG A 207 15.09 -1.86 12.36
C ARG A 207 14.30 -2.47 13.51
N THR A 208 13.15 -1.91 13.82
CA THR A 208 12.28 -2.39 14.90
C THR A 208 10.86 -2.54 14.39
N LEU A 209 10.29 -3.72 14.61
CA LEU A 209 8.90 -4.02 14.30
C LEU A 209 7.99 -3.53 15.43
N VAL A 210 7.02 -2.69 15.09
CA VAL A 210 5.93 -2.29 15.98
C VAL A 210 4.58 -2.67 15.36
N VAL A 211 3.60 -2.98 16.20
CA VAL A 211 2.26 -3.39 15.75
C VAL A 211 1.18 -2.57 16.46
N PRO A 212 1.00 -1.29 16.10
CA PRO A 212 -0.14 -0.50 16.58
C PRO A 212 -1.47 -1.02 16.03
N VAL A 213 -2.57 -0.69 16.70
CA VAL A 213 -3.91 -1.23 16.45
C VAL A 213 -4.85 -0.14 15.94
N LEU A 214 -5.39 -0.36 14.74
CA LEU A 214 -6.52 0.42 14.21
C LEU A 214 -7.81 -0.16 14.78
N LYS A 215 -8.39 0.55 15.76
CA LYS A 215 -9.59 0.13 16.49
C LYS A 215 -10.86 0.35 15.65
N GLN A 216 -11.83 -0.54 15.79
CA GLN A 216 -13.15 -0.44 15.15
C GLN A 216 -13.08 -0.14 13.65
N ALA A 217 -12.16 -0.81 12.95
CA ALA A 217 -11.91 -0.58 11.53
C ALA A 217 -13.16 -0.81 10.66
N ASP A 218 -14.03 -1.71 11.11
CA ASP A 218 -15.29 -2.10 10.45
C ASP A 218 -16.38 -1.03 10.51
N THR A 219 -16.24 -0.02 11.36
CA THR A 219 -17.22 1.08 11.46
C THR A 219 -16.84 2.30 10.62
N LEU A 220 -15.68 2.26 9.95
CA LEU A 220 -15.16 3.38 9.18
C LEU A 220 -15.45 3.17 7.69
N ASP A 221 -15.88 4.24 7.02
CA ASP A 221 -15.77 4.35 5.57
C ASP A 221 -14.30 4.46 5.14
N PHE A 222 -14.01 4.48 3.83
CA PHE A 222 -12.62 4.46 3.38
C PHE A 222 -11.86 5.75 3.77
N ALA A 223 -12.53 6.91 3.79
CA ALA A 223 -11.91 8.17 4.18
C ALA A 223 -11.52 8.18 5.66
N GLY A 224 -12.42 7.73 6.53
CA GLY A 224 -12.19 7.56 7.96
C GLY A 224 -11.11 6.52 8.23
N PHE A 225 -11.15 5.37 7.53
CA PHE A 225 -10.11 4.34 7.61
C PHE A 225 -8.74 4.90 7.22
N LEU A 226 -8.65 5.64 6.10
CA LEU A 226 -7.42 6.26 5.62
C LEU A 226 -6.88 7.30 6.61
N ALA A 227 -7.75 8.12 7.20
CA ALA A 227 -7.38 9.11 8.20
C ALA A 227 -6.83 8.44 9.47
N ALA A 228 -7.54 7.45 10.02
CA ALA A 228 -7.13 6.70 11.20
C ALA A 228 -5.81 5.94 10.97
N TYR A 229 -5.65 5.31 9.81
CA TYR A 229 -4.41 4.64 9.42
C TYR A 229 -3.24 5.64 9.38
N ASN A 230 -3.42 6.80 8.74
CA ASN A 230 -2.35 7.79 8.62
C ASN A 230 -2.00 8.43 9.97
N ASP A 231 -2.94 8.59 10.89
CA ASP A 231 -2.66 9.03 12.26
C ASP A 231 -1.75 8.03 13.00
N ILE A 232 -2.05 6.73 12.89
CA ILE A 232 -1.21 5.67 13.45
C ILE A 232 0.20 5.74 12.86
N ILE A 233 0.34 5.84 11.54
CA ILE A 233 1.66 5.93 10.89
C ILE A 233 2.41 7.19 11.34
N ARG A 234 1.72 8.33 11.49
CA ARG A 234 2.32 9.56 12.01
C ARG A 234 2.83 9.38 13.43
N LYS A 235 2.06 8.74 14.31
CA LYS A 235 2.48 8.41 15.69
C LYS A 235 3.68 7.47 15.71
N VAL A 236 3.69 6.46 14.83
CA VAL A 236 4.84 5.54 14.67
C VAL A 236 6.10 6.33 14.28
N GLN A 237 6.02 7.15 13.23
CA GLN A 237 7.15 7.92 12.71
C GLN A 237 7.69 8.94 13.71
N ASN A 238 6.80 9.57 14.49
CA ASN A 238 7.16 10.57 15.49
C ASN A 238 7.48 9.96 16.87
N ASN A 239 7.48 8.63 16.99
CA ASN A 239 7.69 7.89 18.25
C ASN A 239 6.73 8.34 19.38
N LYS A 240 5.46 8.59 19.04
CA LYS A 240 4.38 9.05 19.94
C LYS A 240 3.33 7.98 20.24
N LEU A 241 3.67 6.70 20.04
CA LEU A 241 2.76 5.59 20.37
C LEU A 241 2.61 5.42 21.89
N THR A 242 1.37 5.25 22.32
CA THR A 242 0.99 4.98 23.71
C THR A 242 0.72 3.49 23.92
N ILE A 243 0.59 3.06 25.18
CA ILE A 243 0.26 1.66 25.50
C ILE A 243 -1.10 1.26 24.92
N ASP A 244 -2.05 2.19 24.90
CA ASP A 244 -3.40 1.95 24.36
C ASP A 244 -3.38 1.69 22.84
N ASP A 245 -2.42 2.26 22.12
CA ASP A 245 -2.25 2.02 20.68
C ASP A 245 -1.82 0.57 20.36
N TYR A 246 -1.35 -0.21 21.33
CA TYR A 246 -0.97 -1.62 21.15
C TYR A 246 -2.06 -2.60 21.61
N ALA A 247 -3.11 -2.11 22.26
CA ALA A 247 -4.09 -2.97 22.93
C ALA A 247 -5.24 -3.38 21.99
N GLY A 248 -5.72 -4.61 22.17
CA GLY A 248 -7.01 -5.05 21.64
C GLY A 248 -7.04 -5.49 20.18
N ALA A 249 -5.89 -5.71 19.53
CA ALA A 249 -5.86 -6.30 18.19
C ALA A 249 -6.43 -7.73 18.20
N ASN A 250 -7.36 -8.01 17.29
CA ASN A 250 -7.93 -9.35 17.07
C ASN A 250 -7.66 -9.89 15.66
N VAL A 251 -7.23 -9.03 14.75
CA VAL A 251 -6.75 -9.31 13.40
C VAL A 251 -5.45 -8.55 13.21
N SER A 252 -4.51 -9.07 12.42
CA SER A 252 -3.28 -8.33 12.08
C SER A 252 -3.00 -8.35 10.59
N LEU A 253 -2.37 -7.30 10.06
CA LEU A 253 -1.88 -7.18 8.70
C LEU A 253 -0.37 -6.93 8.71
N THR A 254 0.36 -7.70 7.92
CA THR A 254 1.81 -7.52 7.72
C THR A 254 2.14 -7.48 6.23
N ASN A 255 3.04 -6.56 5.85
CA ASN A 255 3.43 -6.33 4.45
C ASN A 255 4.95 -6.46 4.24
N PRO A 256 5.49 -7.69 4.24
CA PRO A 256 6.87 -7.93 3.85
C PRO A 256 7.10 -7.79 2.32
N GLY A 257 6.05 -7.61 1.52
CA GLY A 257 6.17 -7.36 0.09
C GLY A 257 6.99 -6.13 -0.29
N THR A 258 7.11 -5.16 0.62
CA THR A 258 7.93 -3.94 0.43
C THR A 258 9.43 -4.23 0.27
N ILE A 259 9.90 -5.39 0.73
CA ILE A 259 11.29 -5.87 0.60
C ILE A 259 11.44 -7.03 -0.39
N GLY A 260 10.45 -7.26 -1.24
CA GLY A 260 10.49 -8.31 -2.29
C GLY A 260 10.04 -9.69 -1.83
N THR A 261 9.45 -9.83 -0.63
CA THR A 261 8.94 -11.11 -0.16
C THR A 261 7.69 -11.53 -0.92
N VAL A 262 7.73 -12.65 -1.64
CA VAL A 262 6.58 -13.18 -2.40
C VAL A 262 5.48 -13.69 -1.48
N GLN A 263 5.84 -14.46 -0.46
CA GLN A 263 4.90 -15.07 0.46
C GLN A 263 5.50 -15.13 1.86
N SER A 264 4.68 -14.86 2.87
CA SER A 264 5.06 -15.02 4.27
C SER A 264 4.03 -15.87 5.01
N VAL A 265 4.53 -16.70 5.93
CA VAL A 265 3.71 -17.44 6.91
C VAL A 265 3.91 -16.75 8.26
N PRO A 266 3.19 -15.64 8.52
CA PRO A 266 3.38 -14.88 9.73
C PRO A 266 2.95 -15.66 10.97
N ARG A 267 3.60 -15.35 12.10
CA ARG A 267 3.29 -15.92 13.42
C ARG A 267 2.04 -15.25 13.99
N LEU A 268 1.02 -16.04 14.31
CA LEU A 268 -0.22 -15.56 14.92
C LEU A 268 -0.05 -15.42 16.43
N MET A 269 -0.55 -14.32 16.99
CA MET A 269 -0.51 -14.06 18.43
C MET A 269 -1.72 -14.67 19.14
N PRO A 270 -1.57 -15.20 20.37
CA PRO A 270 -2.70 -15.68 21.16
C PRO A 270 -3.80 -14.60 21.30
N GLY A 271 -5.06 -15.04 21.24
CA GLY A 271 -6.23 -14.16 21.30
C GLY A 271 -6.63 -13.53 19.96
N GLN A 272 -5.78 -13.57 18.93
CA GLN A 272 -6.14 -13.15 17.57
C GLN A 272 -6.69 -14.31 16.74
N GLY A 273 -7.60 -14.02 15.81
CA GLY A 273 -8.16 -15.03 14.91
C GLY A 273 -7.28 -15.29 13.69
N VAL A 274 -6.79 -14.22 13.07
CA VAL A 274 -6.03 -14.29 11.81
C VAL A 274 -4.96 -13.20 11.73
N ILE A 275 -3.83 -13.55 11.12
CA ILE A 275 -2.83 -12.60 10.63
C ILE A 275 -2.71 -12.76 9.11
N VAL A 276 -2.79 -11.63 8.41
CA VAL A 276 -2.79 -11.55 6.94
C VAL A 276 -1.43 -11.07 6.47
N GLY A 277 -0.77 -11.87 5.64
CA GLY A 277 0.48 -11.49 4.98
C GLY A 277 0.22 -10.97 3.56
N VAL A 278 0.86 -9.86 3.22
CA VAL A 278 0.82 -9.26 1.88
C VAL A 278 2.20 -9.40 1.23
N GLY A 279 2.27 -10.15 0.14
CA GLY A 279 3.47 -10.33 -0.67
C GLY A 279 3.83 -9.11 -1.53
N ASN A 280 4.91 -9.21 -2.28
CA ASN A 280 5.28 -8.21 -3.29
C ASN A 280 4.24 -8.20 -4.43
N ILE A 281 4.17 -7.06 -5.13
CA ILE A 281 3.38 -6.93 -6.35
C ILE A 281 4.36 -7.04 -7.52
N ASP A 282 4.39 -8.21 -8.16
CA ASP A 282 5.28 -8.46 -9.28
C ASP A 282 4.70 -9.44 -10.29
N TYR A 283 5.36 -9.61 -11.43
CA TYR A 283 5.00 -10.64 -12.38
C TYR A 283 5.22 -12.04 -11.79
N PRO A 284 4.42 -13.04 -12.20
CA PRO A 284 4.74 -14.43 -11.90
C PRO A 284 6.17 -14.77 -12.35
N ALA A 285 6.83 -15.67 -11.62
CA ALA A 285 8.25 -15.99 -11.82
C ALA A 285 8.57 -16.43 -13.28
N GLU A 286 7.61 -17.07 -13.95
CA GLU A 286 7.74 -17.52 -15.33
C GLU A 286 7.83 -16.38 -16.35
N PHE A 287 7.43 -15.17 -15.96
CA PHE A 287 7.43 -13.95 -16.76
C PHE A 287 8.44 -12.91 -16.29
N GLU A 288 9.22 -13.19 -15.24
CA GLU A 288 10.29 -12.30 -14.80
C GLU A 288 11.35 -12.14 -15.90
N GLY A 289 11.75 -10.89 -16.18
CA GLY A 289 12.71 -10.56 -17.24
C GLY A 289 12.15 -10.61 -18.67
N ALA A 290 10.87 -10.93 -18.85
CA ALA A 290 10.22 -10.83 -20.17
C ALA A 290 10.13 -9.37 -20.66
N ASP A 291 10.18 -9.17 -21.98
CA ASP A 291 10.00 -7.83 -22.57
C ASP A 291 8.60 -7.29 -22.22
N GLN A 292 8.56 -6.07 -21.67
CA GLN A 292 7.34 -5.44 -21.20
C GLN A 292 6.26 -5.32 -22.28
N ARG A 293 6.64 -5.09 -23.54
CA ARG A 293 5.67 -4.98 -24.66
C ARG A 293 5.04 -6.33 -24.96
N ASN A 294 5.80 -7.42 -24.82
CA ASN A 294 5.26 -8.77 -24.95
C ASN A 294 4.28 -9.09 -23.82
N LEU A 295 4.59 -8.69 -22.57
CA LEU A 295 3.67 -8.86 -21.44
C LEU A 295 2.36 -8.09 -21.67
N SER A 296 2.44 -6.83 -22.12
CA SER A 296 1.26 -6.03 -22.47
C SER A 296 0.45 -6.63 -23.62
N SER A 297 1.12 -7.19 -24.62
CA SER A 297 0.48 -7.85 -25.78
C SER A 297 -0.25 -9.14 -25.37
N LEU A 298 0.33 -9.90 -24.44
CA LEU A 298 -0.26 -11.13 -23.90
C LEU A 298 -1.31 -10.87 -22.80
N GLY A 299 -1.45 -9.63 -22.33
CA GLY A 299 -2.37 -9.30 -21.23
C GLY A 299 -1.93 -9.92 -19.90
N VAL A 300 -0.62 -10.05 -19.66
CA VAL A 300 -0.10 -10.56 -18.38
C VAL A 300 -0.04 -9.42 -17.37
N SER A 301 -0.65 -9.61 -16.20
CA SER A 301 -0.57 -8.67 -15.08
C SER A 301 0.36 -9.15 -13.98
N LYS A 302 0.85 -8.20 -13.19
CA LYS A 302 1.40 -8.49 -11.87
C LYS A 302 0.35 -9.12 -10.95
N VAL A 303 0.83 -9.88 -9.98
CA VAL A 303 0.05 -10.53 -8.94
C VAL A 303 0.55 -10.11 -7.57
N VAL A 304 -0.32 -10.21 -6.57
CA VAL A 304 0.04 -10.15 -5.16
C VAL A 304 -0.42 -11.42 -4.48
N THR A 305 0.45 -12.03 -3.69
CA THR A 305 0.09 -13.18 -2.85
C THR A 305 -0.45 -12.68 -1.53
N ILE A 306 -1.67 -13.09 -1.17
CA ILE A 306 -2.26 -12.81 0.13
C ILE A 306 -2.32 -14.12 0.92
N THR A 307 -1.71 -14.12 2.11
CA THR A 307 -1.73 -15.26 3.03
C THR A 307 -2.63 -14.98 4.22
N SER A 308 -3.28 -16.03 4.71
CA SER A 308 -4.10 -16.03 5.92
C SER A 308 -3.58 -17.13 6.83
N THR A 309 -2.85 -16.74 7.88
CA THR A 309 -2.49 -17.65 8.98
C THR A 309 -3.51 -17.49 10.10
N TYR A 310 -4.24 -18.54 10.42
CA TYR A 310 -5.38 -18.51 11.34
C TYR A 310 -5.27 -19.59 12.42
N ASP A 311 -5.95 -19.38 13.55
CA ASP A 311 -6.05 -20.37 14.63
C ASP A 311 -6.99 -21.51 14.21
N HIS A 312 -6.42 -22.67 13.90
CA HIS A 312 -7.16 -23.81 13.36
C HIS A 312 -8.09 -24.46 14.40
N ARG A 313 -8.01 -24.07 15.69
CA ARG A 313 -8.95 -24.53 16.72
C ARG A 313 -10.35 -23.94 16.52
N ILE A 314 -10.44 -22.72 15.99
CA ILE A 314 -11.70 -21.95 15.90
C ILE A 314 -12.08 -21.53 14.48
N ILE A 315 -11.13 -21.52 13.54
CA ILE A 315 -11.34 -21.16 12.14
C ILE A 315 -11.03 -22.38 11.28
N GLN A 316 -11.94 -22.72 10.37
CA GLN A 316 -11.78 -23.82 9.43
C GLN A 316 -11.11 -23.35 8.13
N GLY A 317 -10.41 -24.25 7.43
CA GLY A 317 -9.77 -23.93 6.15
C GLY A 317 -10.73 -23.46 5.06
N ALA A 318 -12.00 -23.90 5.10
CA ALA A 318 -13.03 -23.39 4.21
C ALA A 318 -13.36 -21.91 4.48
N GLU A 319 -13.36 -21.47 5.75
CA GLU A 319 -13.61 -20.07 6.12
C GLU A 319 -12.44 -19.18 5.69
N SER A 320 -11.20 -19.62 5.91
CA SER A 320 -10.00 -18.90 5.41
C SER A 320 -9.95 -18.86 3.87
N GLY A 321 -10.34 -19.94 3.20
CA GLY A 321 -10.47 -19.97 1.75
C GLY A 321 -11.54 -18.99 1.23
N LEU A 322 -12.70 -18.92 1.90
CA LEU A 322 -13.76 -17.96 1.58
C LEU A 322 -13.35 -16.52 1.87
N PHE A 323 -12.64 -16.28 2.97
CA PHE A 323 -12.03 -14.99 3.31
C PHE A 323 -11.13 -14.49 2.17
N LEU A 324 -10.16 -15.32 1.74
CA LEU A 324 -9.25 -14.96 0.65
C LEU A 324 -9.99 -14.79 -0.69
N LYS A 325 -11.06 -15.57 -0.92
CA LYS A 325 -11.95 -15.38 -2.08
C LYS A 325 -12.60 -14.01 -2.05
N ARG A 326 -13.16 -13.60 -0.92
CA ARG A 326 -13.80 -12.31 -0.76
C ARG A 326 -12.81 -11.15 -0.95
N VAL A 327 -11.61 -11.24 -0.38
CA VAL A 327 -10.56 -10.22 -0.60
C VAL A 327 -10.20 -10.10 -2.08
N HIS A 328 -10.06 -11.23 -2.78
CA HIS A 328 -9.80 -11.24 -4.23
C HIS A 328 -10.92 -10.55 -5.01
N GLU A 329 -12.18 -10.86 -4.73
CA GLU A 329 -13.34 -10.26 -5.40
C GLU A 329 -13.39 -8.73 -5.18
N LEU A 330 -13.19 -8.26 -3.94
CA LEU A 330 -13.11 -6.84 -3.61
C LEU A 330 -11.98 -6.13 -4.39
N LEU A 331 -10.78 -6.72 -4.46
CA LEU A 331 -9.65 -6.15 -5.20
C LEU A 331 -9.83 -6.20 -6.73
N LEU A 332 -10.76 -7.01 -7.23
CA LEU A 332 -11.23 -6.98 -8.63
C LEU A 332 -12.41 -6.02 -8.85
N GLY A 333 -12.79 -5.25 -7.82
CA GLY A 333 -13.85 -4.25 -7.91
C GLY A 333 -15.26 -4.81 -7.80
N GLU A 334 -15.42 -6.08 -7.43
CA GLU A 334 -16.75 -6.60 -7.11
C GLU A 334 -17.27 -5.97 -5.81
N HIS A 335 -18.59 -6.07 -5.60
CA HIS A 335 -19.26 -5.59 -4.39
C HIS A 335 -19.12 -4.08 -4.15
N GLY A 336 -18.99 -3.32 -5.23
CA GLY A 336 -18.89 -1.85 -5.20
C GLY A 336 -17.58 -1.34 -4.61
N PHE A 337 -16.55 -2.17 -4.46
CA PHE A 337 -15.38 -1.83 -3.65
C PHE A 337 -14.69 -0.53 -4.09
N TYR A 338 -14.46 -0.33 -5.39
CA TYR A 338 -13.82 0.90 -5.86
C TYR A 338 -14.81 2.05 -6.02
N GLU A 339 -16.08 1.76 -6.32
CA GLU A 339 -17.16 2.76 -6.34
C GLU A 339 -17.30 3.42 -4.97
N ASP A 340 -17.40 2.63 -3.89
CA ASP A 340 -17.45 3.11 -2.51
C ASP A 340 -16.20 3.93 -2.17
N ILE A 341 -15.00 3.44 -2.52
CA ILE A 341 -13.75 4.16 -2.26
C ILE A 341 -13.70 5.50 -2.99
N PHE A 342 -14.18 5.56 -4.24
CA PHE A 342 -14.18 6.81 -5.01
C PHE A 342 -15.20 7.79 -4.44
N HIS A 343 -16.38 7.29 -4.04
CA HIS A 343 -17.40 8.06 -3.34
C HIS A 343 -16.87 8.64 -2.03
N ASP A 344 -16.31 7.81 -1.14
CA ASP A 344 -15.80 8.21 0.18
C ASP A 344 -14.65 9.23 0.08
N LEU A 345 -13.91 9.22 -1.03
CA LEU A 345 -12.82 10.17 -1.30
C LEU A 345 -13.26 11.43 -2.05
N ASP A 346 -14.55 11.62 -2.29
CA ASP A 346 -15.12 12.70 -3.12
C ASP A 346 -14.42 12.81 -4.48
N MET A 347 -14.20 11.67 -5.14
CA MET A 347 -13.53 11.63 -6.44
C MET A 347 -14.52 12.05 -7.54
N PRO A 348 -14.19 13.03 -8.40
CA PRO A 348 -15.07 13.50 -9.46
C PRO A 348 -15.04 12.59 -10.72
N TYR A 349 -14.69 11.31 -10.56
CA TYR A 349 -14.47 10.36 -11.65
C TYR A 349 -15.06 9.00 -11.30
N GLU A 350 -15.42 8.22 -12.32
CA GLU A 350 -15.80 6.82 -12.09
C GLU A 350 -14.56 5.93 -11.91
N ALA A 351 -14.70 4.91 -11.05
CA ALA A 351 -13.70 3.86 -10.89
C ALA A 351 -13.53 3.05 -12.17
N VAL A 352 -12.29 2.64 -12.45
CA VAL A 352 -12.01 1.72 -13.54
C VAL A 352 -12.50 0.33 -13.14
N LYS A 353 -13.14 -0.37 -14.09
CA LYS A 353 -13.75 -1.68 -13.87
C LYS A 353 -12.94 -2.81 -14.48
N TRP A 354 -12.96 -3.98 -13.84
CA TRP A 354 -12.39 -5.20 -14.41
C TRP A 354 -13.17 -5.61 -15.66
N ARG A 355 -12.47 -5.85 -16.77
CA ARG A 355 -13.07 -6.38 -18.01
C ARG A 355 -12.12 -7.43 -18.61
N PRO A 356 -12.64 -8.52 -19.21
CA PRO A 356 -11.83 -9.47 -19.95
C PRO A 356 -11.09 -8.78 -21.11
N ASP A 357 -9.88 -9.24 -21.43
CA ASP A 357 -9.17 -8.72 -22.61
C ASP A 357 -9.83 -9.22 -23.90
N THR A 358 -10.13 -8.28 -24.79
CA THR A 358 -10.58 -8.56 -26.16
C THR A 358 -9.40 -8.36 -27.10
N ASN A 359 -8.51 -9.35 -27.16
CA ASN A 359 -7.36 -9.38 -28.06
C ASN A 359 -7.34 -10.68 -28.89
N PRO A 360 -7.97 -10.70 -30.09
CA PRO A 360 -7.94 -11.84 -30.99
C PRO A 360 -6.53 -12.32 -31.32
N ILE A 361 -6.40 -13.60 -31.67
CA ILE A 361 -5.14 -14.22 -32.09
C ILE A 361 -4.62 -13.59 -33.41
N ASP A 362 -5.52 -13.08 -34.27
CA ASP A 362 -5.14 -12.27 -35.43
C ASP A 362 -4.73 -10.86 -34.98
N ARG A 363 -3.43 -10.69 -34.76
CA ARG A 363 -2.85 -9.51 -34.11
C ARG A 363 -2.96 -8.25 -34.97
N GLU A 364 -2.94 -8.35 -36.29
CA GLU A 364 -2.85 -7.16 -37.15
C GLU A 364 -4.20 -6.45 -37.27
N GLU A 365 -5.26 -7.17 -37.63
CA GLU A 365 -6.60 -6.59 -37.75
C GLU A 365 -7.10 -6.09 -36.39
N ALA A 366 -6.86 -6.86 -35.33
CA ALA A 366 -7.21 -6.45 -33.96
C ALA A 366 -6.48 -5.17 -33.53
N MET A 367 -5.17 -5.05 -33.77
CA MET A 367 -4.42 -3.86 -33.42
C MET A 367 -4.83 -2.65 -34.27
N LEU A 368 -5.17 -2.85 -35.55
CA LEU A 368 -5.70 -1.79 -36.40
C LEU A 368 -7.06 -1.29 -35.90
N ALA A 369 -7.96 -2.20 -35.53
CA ALA A 369 -9.26 -1.86 -34.95
C ALA A 369 -9.09 -1.07 -33.64
N LYS A 370 -8.17 -1.51 -32.76
CA LYS A 370 -7.84 -0.77 -31.53
C LYS A 370 -7.21 0.59 -31.82
N GLN A 371 -6.36 0.71 -32.84
CA GLN A 371 -5.80 2.01 -33.25
C GLN A 371 -6.89 2.97 -33.75
N MET A 372 -7.89 2.49 -34.49
CA MET A 372 -9.05 3.30 -34.90
C MET A 372 -9.91 3.71 -33.69
N ALA A 373 -10.10 2.80 -32.73
CA ALA A 373 -10.77 3.09 -31.47
C ALA A 373 -10.05 4.19 -30.67
N VAL A 374 -8.71 4.13 -30.59
CA VAL A 374 -7.89 5.15 -29.93
C VAL A 374 -7.99 6.50 -30.65
N ALA A 375 -7.92 6.54 -31.98
CA ALA A 375 -8.10 7.77 -32.75
C ALA A 375 -9.49 8.40 -32.50
N LYS A 376 -10.54 7.57 -32.41
CA LYS A 376 -11.89 8.02 -32.05
C LYS A 376 -11.93 8.58 -30.63
N LEU A 377 -11.27 7.92 -29.68
CA LEU A 377 -11.22 8.35 -28.29
C LEU A 377 -10.50 9.69 -28.11
N ILE A 378 -9.38 9.92 -28.82
CA ILE A 378 -8.69 11.22 -28.88
C ILE A 378 -9.67 12.29 -29.37
N ARG A 379 -10.34 12.05 -30.51
CA ARG A 379 -11.29 13.00 -31.09
C ARG A 379 -12.43 13.32 -30.12
N VAL A 380 -13.01 12.31 -29.46
CA VAL A 380 -14.13 12.54 -28.54
C VAL A 380 -13.69 13.31 -27.30
N HIS A 381 -12.49 13.09 -26.76
CA HIS A 381 -11.96 13.92 -25.68
C HIS A 381 -11.80 15.39 -26.12
N ARG A 382 -11.27 15.64 -27.32
CA ARG A 382 -11.16 17.00 -27.89
C ARG A 382 -12.51 17.70 -28.07
N VAL A 383 -13.55 16.97 -28.44
CA VAL A 383 -14.87 17.55 -28.72
C VAL A 383 -15.74 17.66 -27.46
N ARG A 384 -15.68 16.66 -26.57
CA ARG A 384 -16.66 16.47 -25.48
C ARG A 384 -16.05 16.21 -24.11
N GLY A 385 -14.72 16.23 -23.96
CA GLY A 385 -14.06 16.03 -22.67
C GLY A 385 -14.49 17.04 -21.60
N HIS A 386 -14.87 18.26 -22.01
CA HIS A 386 -15.43 19.28 -21.14
C HIS A 386 -16.69 18.84 -20.36
N LEU A 387 -17.42 17.80 -20.83
CA LEU A 387 -18.60 17.26 -20.15
C LEU A 387 -18.27 16.45 -18.89
N ILE A 388 -17.04 15.97 -18.75
CA ILE A 388 -16.56 15.24 -17.55
C ILE A 388 -15.50 16.03 -16.78
N ALA A 389 -15.35 17.32 -17.09
CA ALA A 389 -14.49 18.21 -16.34
C ALA A 389 -15.09 18.49 -14.95
N ASP A 390 -14.24 18.50 -13.93
CA ASP A 390 -14.58 18.85 -12.53
C ASP A 390 -14.72 20.38 -12.41
N LEU A 391 -15.82 20.91 -12.94
CA LEU A 391 -16.10 22.35 -13.02
C LEU A 391 -17.03 22.85 -11.91
N ASP A 392 -17.76 21.96 -11.27
CA ASP A 392 -18.76 22.29 -10.25
C ASP A 392 -18.14 22.25 -8.85
N PRO A 393 -17.87 23.42 -8.21
CA PRO A 393 -17.29 23.45 -6.88
C PRO A 393 -18.23 22.94 -5.79
N LEU A 394 -19.53 22.83 -6.07
CA LEU A 394 -20.53 22.31 -5.11
C LEU A 394 -20.72 20.80 -5.24
N ARG A 395 -20.30 20.20 -6.36
CA ARG A 395 -20.42 18.77 -6.67
C ARG A 395 -21.81 18.23 -6.39
N TRP A 396 -22.85 18.96 -6.80
CA TRP A 396 -24.22 18.61 -6.46
C TRP A 396 -24.76 17.42 -7.26
N LYS A 397 -24.06 17.03 -8.33
CA LYS A 397 -24.34 15.83 -9.11
C LYS A 397 -23.21 14.82 -8.95
N GLU A 398 -23.61 13.55 -8.88
CA GLU A 398 -22.65 12.46 -8.96
C GLU A 398 -21.90 12.50 -10.30
N PRO A 399 -20.60 12.18 -10.30
CA PRO A 399 -19.83 12.01 -11.52
C PRO A 399 -20.43 10.90 -12.39
N ALA A 400 -20.69 11.22 -13.65
CA ALA A 400 -21.13 10.25 -14.63
C ALA A 400 -20.30 10.41 -15.90
N THR A 401 -19.67 9.33 -16.35
CA THR A 401 -18.89 9.34 -17.59
C THR A 401 -19.83 9.11 -18.77
N PRO A 402 -19.96 10.06 -19.72
CA PRO A 402 -20.69 9.84 -20.95
C PRO A 402 -20.13 8.62 -21.68
N VAL A 403 -21.03 7.80 -22.22
CA VAL A 403 -20.70 6.53 -22.89
C VAL A 403 -19.62 6.73 -23.97
N GLU A 404 -19.65 7.84 -24.70
CA GLU A 404 -18.68 8.17 -25.74
C GLU A 404 -17.24 8.42 -25.24
N LEU A 405 -17.07 8.74 -23.95
CA LEU A 405 -15.77 8.96 -23.30
C LEU A 405 -15.27 7.71 -22.55
N ASP A 406 -16.13 6.71 -22.30
CA ASP A 406 -15.71 5.42 -21.75
C ASP A 406 -14.93 4.62 -22.82
N PRO A 407 -13.64 4.27 -22.58
CA PRO A 407 -12.88 3.41 -23.48
C PRO A 407 -13.59 2.08 -23.82
N ALA A 408 -14.44 1.56 -22.91
CA ALA A 408 -15.20 0.32 -23.12
C ALA A 408 -16.08 0.35 -24.36
N THR A 409 -16.65 1.51 -24.67
CA THR A 409 -17.55 1.73 -25.81
C THR A 409 -16.85 1.40 -27.13
N TYR A 410 -15.52 1.40 -27.13
CA TYR A 410 -14.68 1.10 -28.27
C TYR A 410 -13.89 -0.21 -28.10
N ASN A 411 -14.33 -1.11 -27.21
CA ASN A 411 -13.67 -2.37 -26.88
C ASN A 411 -12.21 -2.20 -26.40
N LEU A 412 -11.92 -1.08 -25.74
CA LEU A 412 -10.67 -0.87 -25.03
C LEU A 412 -10.89 -1.18 -23.55
N THR A 413 -9.99 -1.98 -23.00
CA THR A 413 -10.09 -2.52 -21.63
C THR A 413 -8.89 -2.09 -20.80
N ILE A 414 -8.87 -2.48 -19.52
CA ILE A 414 -7.73 -2.22 -18.64
C ILE A 414 -6.42 -2.85 -19.14
N TRP A 415 -6.51 -3.88 -19.98
CA TRP A 415 -5.38 -4.60 -20.56
C TRP A 415 -4.70 -3.81 -21.69
N ASP A 416 -5.43 -2.88 -22.30
CA ASP A 416 -4.91 -2.02 -23.36
C ASP A 416 -4.11 -0.84 -22.83
N LEU A 417 -4.23 -0.53 -21.52
CA LEU A 417 -3.57 0.62 -20.89
C LEU A 417 -2.06 0.63 -21.05
N ASP A 418 -1.42 -0.55 -21.10
CA ASP A 418 0.04 -0.67 -21.24
C ASP A 418 0.48 -0.97 -22.68
N ARG A 419 -0.45 -0.98 -23.63
CA ARG A 419 -0.17 -1.16 -25.06
C ARG A 419 0.07 0.18 -25.72
N GLU A 420 0.98 0.19 -26.70
CA GLU A 420 1.38 1.39 -27.42
C GLU A 420 0.51 1.64 -28.65
N PHE A 421 0.11 2.89 -28.83
CA PHE A 421 -0.68 3.36 -29.95
C PHE A 421 -0.08 4.63 -30.54
N LEU A 422 -0.39 4.91 -31.81
CA LEU A 422 -0.12 6.20 -32.43
C LEU A 422 -1.04 7.25 -31.80
N THR A 423 -0.47 8.41 -31.49
CA THR A 423 -1.13 9.48 -30.72
C THR A 423 -1.58 10.66 -31.56
N ASP A 424 -1.18 10.74 -32.84
CA ASP A 424 -1.49 11.89 -33.70
C ASP A 424 -1.01 13.23 -33.10
N GLY A 425 0.20 13.24 -32.54
CA GLY A 425 0.86 14.43 -31.96
C GLY A 425 0.44 14.81 -30.54
N VAL A 426 -0.56 14.14 -29.94
CA VAL A 426 -0.99 14.38 -28.55
C VAL A 426 0.22 14.24 -27.61
N GLY A 427 0.41 15.22 -26.71
CA GLY A 427 1.52 15.20 -25.76
C GLY A 427 2.91 15.44 -26.39
N GLY A 428 2.98 15.83 -27.67
CA GLY A 428 4.24 16.05 -28.38
C GLY A 428 5.02 14.77 -28.66
N LYS A 429 4.36 13.61 -28.66
CA LYS A 429 4.94 12.30 -28.97
C LYS A 429 4.14 11.67 -30.10
N ASP A 430 4.77 10.81 -30.89
CA ASP A 430 4.10 10.05 -31.96
C ASP A 430 3.49 8.72 -31.49
N LYS A 431 4.02 8.18 -30.38
CA LYS A 431 3.58 6.92 -29.75
C LYS A 431 3.57 7.04 -28.23
N MET A 432 2.52 6.49 -27.62
CA MET A 432 2.37 6.42 -26.17
C MET A 432 1.59 5.16 -25.77
N THR A 433 1.74 4.73 -24.52
CA THR A 433 0.81 3.76 -23.93
C THR A 433 -0.59 4.39 -23.86
N LEU A 434 -1.64 3.58 -24.00
CA LEU A 434 -3.01 4.10 -23.87
C LEU A 434 -3.25 4.77 -22.52
N GLY A 435 -2.67 4.24 -21.44
CA GLY A 435 -2.79 4.81 -20.10
C GLY A 435 -2.17 6.20 -19.98
N ASP A 436 -1.01 6.45 -20.60
CA ASP A 436 -0.40 7.77 -20.59
C ASP A 436 -1.11 8.73 -21.55
N LEU A 437 -1.58 8.25 -22.70
CA LEU A 437 -2.39 9.03 -23.63
C LEU A 437 -3.69 9.51 -22.96
N LEU A 438 -4.42 8.61 -22.30
CA LEU A 438 -5.60 8.97 -21.50
C LEU A 438 -5.27 9.94 -20.37
N GLY A 439 -4.07 9.81 -19.78
CA GLY A 439 -3.55 10.78 -18.81
C GLY A 439 -3.48 12.18 -19.42
N VAL A 440 -2.84 12.33 -20.58
CA VAL A 440 -2.74 13.64 -21.27
C VAL A 440 -4.11 14.19 -21.65
N LEU A 441 -4.99 13.38 -22.23
CA LEU A 441 -6.33 13.80 -22.65
C LEU A 441 -7.18 14.24 -21.46
N ARG A 442 -7.15 13.50 -20.34
CA ARG A 442 -7.86 13.89 -19.12
C ARG A 442 -7.28 15.18 -18.55
N ASP A 443 -5.96 15.32 -18.57
CA ASP A 443 -5.27 16.52 -18.06
C ASP A 443 -5.63 17.77 -18.84
N ALA A 444 -5.75 17.65 -20.16
CA ALA A 444 -6.09 18.73 -21.07
C ALA A 444 -7.59 19.12 -21.02
N TYR A 445 -8.48 18.14 -20.96
CA TYR A 445 -9.90 18.36 -21.27
C TYR A 445 -10.90 18.07 -20.13
N CYS A 446 -10.49 17.32 -19.11
CA CYS A 446 -11.41 16.66 -18.15
C CYS A 446 -11.07 16.97 -16.68
N ARG A 447 -10.27 18.00 -16.42
CA ARG A 447 -9.90 18.42 -15.06
C ARG A 447 -10.73 19.63 -14.64
N THR A 448 -10.12 20.60 -13.96
CA THR A 448 -10.75 21.83 -13.49
C THR A 448 -10.92 22.87 -14.59
N ILE A 449 -10.68 22.50 -15.86
CA ILE A 449 -10.85 23.32 -17.05
C ILE A 449 -11.52 22.45 -18.11
N GLY A 450 -12.65 22.93 -18.65
CA GLY A 450 -13.31 22.35 -19.81
C GLY A 450 -12.99 23.21 -21.03
N VAL A 451 -12.41 22.61 -22.08
CA VAL A 451 -12.00 23.35 -23.28
C VAL A 451 -12.97 23.03 -24.41
N GLU A 452 -13.67 24.05 -24.89
CA GLU A 452 -14.59 23.95 -26.04
C GLU A 452 -14.02 24.78 -27.20
N TYR A 453 -13.48 24.09 -28.21
CA TYR A 453 -12.82 24.78 -29.33
C TYR A 453 -13.07 24.14 -30.70
N MET A 454 -13.53 22.88 -30.74
CA MET A 454 -13.75 22.15 -31.99
C MET A 454 -14.87 22.74 -32.88
N HIS A 455 -15.62 23.73 -32.38
CA HIS A 455 -16.59 24.51 -33.16
C HIS A 455 -15.95 25.62 -34.01
N ILE A 456 -14.68 25.97 -33.75
CA ILE A 456 -13.91 26.95 -34.53
C ILE A 456 -13.68 26.41 -35.94
N GLN A 457 -13.86 27.22 -36.99
CA GLN A 457 -13.67 26.77 -38.37
C GLN A 457 -12.21 26.81 -38.83
N ASN A 458 -11.41 27.72 -38.27
CA ASN A 458 -9.99 27.88 -38.61
C ASN A 458 -9.14 26.75 -38.00
N THR A 459 -8.48 25.98 -38.85
CA THR A 459 -7.63 24.85 -38.44
C THR A 459 -6.36 25.30 -37.72
N GLU A 460 -5.78 26.45 -38.07
CA GLU A 460 -4.59 26.98 -37.39
C GLU A 460 -4.90 27.35 -35.93
N GLU A 461 -6.08 27.93 -35.68
CA GLU A 461 -6.56 28.25 -34.34
C GLU A 461 -6.84 26.99 -33.52
N GLN A 462 -7.49 25.98 -34.12
CA GLN A 462 -7.69 24.69 -33.44
C GLN A 462 -6.36 24.04 -33.04
N ARG A 463 -5.39 24.04 -33.96
CA ARG A 463 -4.07 23.47 -33.72
C ARG A 463 -3.30 24.24 -32.65
N TRP A 464 -3.37 25.57 -32.68
CA TRP A 464 -2.76 26.41 -31.64
C TRP A 464 -3.30 26.03 -30.25
N ILE A 465 -4.62 25.85 -30.11
CA ILE A 465 -5.21 25.42 -28.83
C ILE A 465 -4.69 24.04 -28.44
N GLN A 466 -4.71 23.06 -29.35
CA GLN A 466 -4.21 21.70 -29.10
C GLN A 466 -2.77 21.70 -28.59
N GLU A 467 -1.87 22.44 -29.24
CA GLU A 467 -0.46 22.52 -28.87
C GLU A 467 -0.25 23.14 -27.46
N HIS A 468 -1.15 24.01 -27.01
CA HIS A 468 -1.08 24.63 -25.68
C HIS A 468 -1.73 23.80 -24.58
N VAL A 469 -2.80 23.05 -24.88
CA VAL A 469 -3.55 22.29 -23.86
C VAL A 469 -3.15 20.83 -23.74
N GLU A 470 -2.71 20.19 -24.83
CA GLU A 470 -2.32 18.78 -24.85
C GLU A 470 -0.84 18.56 -24.44
N THR A 471 -0.13 19.63 -24.08
CA THR A 471 1.22 19.55 -23.54
C THR A 471 1.20 19.51 -22.01
N LYS A 472 2.35 19.20 -21.40
CA LYS A 472 2.45 19.10 -19.95
C LYS A 472 2.13 20.45 -19.30
N ALA A 473 1.09 20.49 -18.48
CA ALA A 473 0.67 21.69 -17.77
C ALA A 473 1.82 22.35 -16.98
N THR A 474 1.92 23.67 -17.10
CA THR A 474 2.91 24.48 -16.37
C THR A 474 2.65 24.42 -14.87
N SER A 475 3.65 24.06 -14.08
CA SER A 475 3.58 24.11 -12.63
C SER A 475 3.87 25.52 -12.13
N PHE A 476 3.04 26.06 -11.25
CA PHE A 476 3.33 27.32 -10.57
C PHE A 476 4.45 27.15 -9.54
N ASP A 477 5.40 28.07 -9.54
CA ASP A 477 6.40 28.19 -8.48
C ASP A 477 5.77 28.71 -7.17
N LYS A 478 6.58 28.78 -6.12
CA LYS A 478 6.12 29.22 -4.80
C LYS A 478 5.61 30.66 -4.83
N ASP A 479 6.31 31.57 -5.51
CA ASP A 479 5.98 33.00 -5.51
C ASP A 479 4.70 33.28 -6.30
N GLN A 480 4.51 32.58 -7.42
CA GLN A 480 3.27 32.61 -8.19
C GLN A 480 2.08 32.10 -7.37
N LYS A 481 2.26 30.98 -6.63
CA LYS A 481 1.23 30.47 -5.72
C LYS A 481 0.91 31.47 -4.60
N MET A 482 1.93 32.09 -4.00
CA MET A 482 1.75 33.11 -2.98
C MET A 482 1.00 34.32 -3.53
N ARG A 483 1.34 34.79 -4.73
CA ARG A 483 0.64 35.89 -5.39
C ARG A 483 -0.84 35.57 -5.66
N ILE A 484 -1.15 34.35 -6.08
CA ILE A 484 -2.55 33.90 -6.26
C ILE A 484 -3.28 33.91 -4.91
N LEU A 485 -2.65 33.36 -3.86
CA LEU A 485 -3.22 33.33 -2.51
C LEU A 485 -3.46 34.75 -1.95
N GLU A 486 -2.53 35.69 -2.16
CA GLU A 486 -2.69 37.09 -1.77
C GLU A 486 -3.91 37.73 -2.44
N ARG A 487 -4.16 37.44 -3.72
CA ARG A 487 -5.33 37.94 -4.44
C ARG A 487 -6.63 37.34 -3.91
N LEU A 488 -6.64 36.05 -3.60
CA LEU A 488 -7.79 35.40 -2.96
C LEU A 488 -8.08 35.99 -1.57
N ASN A 489 -7.04 36.15 -0.74
CA ASN A 489 -7.17 36.77 0.58
C ASN A 489 -7.69 38.21 0.50
N ALA A 490 -7.21 39.00 -0.47
CA ALA A 490 -7.69 40.37 -0.68
C ALA A 490 -9.18 40.39 -1.07
N ALA A 491 -9.61 39.50 -1.96
CA ALA A 491 -11.02 39.38 -2.35
C ALA A 491 -11.91 38.99 -1.16
N GLU A 492 -11.52 37.96 -0.41
CA GLU A 492 -12.29 37.49 0.75
C GLU A 492 -12.35 38.55 1.88
N ALA A 493 -11.23 39.22 2.17
CA ALA A 493 -11.18 40.26 3.18
C ALA A 493 -12.05 41.47 2.80
N PHE A 494 -12.07 41.84 1.52
CA PHE A 494 -12.92 42.93 1.02
C PHE A 494 -14.40 42.58 1.13
N GLU A 495 -14.80 41.36 0.75
CA GLU A 495 -16.17 40.87 0.92
C GLU A 495 -16.60 40.84 2.39
N LYS A 496 -15.75 40.33 3.31
CA LYS A 496 -16.01 40.36 4.75
C LYS A 496 -16.16 41.79 5.29
N PHE A 497 -15.31 42.71 4.82
CA PHE A 497 -15.40 44.12 5.20
C PHE A 497 -16.72 44.74 4.75
N LEU A 498 -17.12 44.52 3.50
CA LEU A 498 -18.39 45.01 2.97
C LEU A 498 -19.58 44.46 3.78
N ALA A 499 -19.56 43.15 4.07
CA ALA A 499 -20.60 42.48 4.85
C ALA A 499 -20.72 43.04 6.29
N THR A 500 -19.60 43.43 6.89
CA THR A 500 -19.57 43.97 8.26
C THR A 500 -19.92 45.46 8.31
N LYS A 501 -19.42 46.25 7.35
CA LYS A 501 -19.47 47.71 7.41
C LYS A 501 -20.77 48.30 6.84
N TYR A 502 -21.40 47.62 5.88
CA TYR A 502 -22.58 48.14 5.17
C TYR A 502 -23.77 47.17 5.29
N VAL A 503 -24.62 47.42 6.29
CA VAL A 503 -25.82 46.61 6.58
C VAL A 503 -27.03 47.17 5.82
N GLY A 504 -27.78 46.32 5.12
CA GLY A 504 -29.10 46.67 4.54
C GLY A 504 -29.12 47.10 3.06
N THR A 505 -27.98 47.24 2.39
CA THR A 505 -27.92 47.45 0.93
C THR A 505 -28.08 46.12 0.19
N LYS A 506 -28.89 46.12 -0.87
CA LYS A 506 -29.03 44.97 -1.79
C LYS A 506 -27.66 44.63 -2.35
N ARG A 507 -27.23 43.38 -2.15
CA ARG A 507 -25.84 42.95 -2.33
C ARG A 507 -25.54 42.65 -3.80
N PHE A 508 -24.39 43.12 -4.28
CA PHE A 508 -23.72 42.58 -5.46
C PHE A 508 -22.58 41.72 -4.92
N GLY A 509 -22.88 40.51 -4.45
CA GLY A 509 -21.83 39.57 -4.05
C GLY A 509 -20.96 39.19 -5.25
N ILE A 510 -19.68 38.89 -5.00
CA ILE A 510 -18.80 38.20 -5.96
C ILE A 510 -19.25 36.76 -6.14
#